data_AF-A0A0A2MMQ6-F1
#
_entry.id   AF-A0A0A2MMQ6-F1
#
_cell.length_a   1.000
_cell.length_b   1.000
_cell.length_c   1.000
_cell.angle_alpha   90.00
_cell.angle_beta   90.00
_cell.angle_gamma   90.00
#
_symmetry.space_group_name_H-M   'P 1'
#
loop_
_entity.id
_entity.type
_entity.pdbx_description
1 polymer ?
#
loop_
_entity_poly.entity_id
_entity_poly.type
_entity_poly.pdbx_seq_one_letter_code
_entity_poly.pdbx_strand_id
1 'polypeptide(L)' 'MKKWVRSGLVWAGLLYVITMVMFPLIDHERFDLAKILLGIPLWAVVGLIIGYLFDKKKKKKVITK' A
#
# COMPACT_ATOMS: atom_id res chain seq x y z
N MET A 1 -0.09 -6.02 17.98
CA MET A 1 -0.73 -5.87 16.65
C MET A 1 -0.58 -7.15 15.86
N LYS A 2 -1.62 -7.58 15.12
CA LYS A 2 -1.53 -8.79 14.27
C LYS A 2 -0.39 -8.60 13.24
N LYS A 3 0.46 -9.62 13.05
CA LYS A 3 1.63 -9.58 12.14
C LYS A 3 1.25 -9.15 10.72
N TRP A 4 0.07 -9.57 10.29
CA TRP A 4 -0.54 -9.17 9.03
C TRP A 4 -0.68 -7.64 8.89
N VAL A 5 -1.21 -6.97 9.91
CA VAL A 5 -1.46 -5.52 9.89
C VAL A 5 -0.15 -4.74 9.79
N ARG A 6 0.92 -5.18 10.46
CA ARG A 6 2.26 -4.59 10.31
C ARG A 6 2.78 -4.71 8.88
N SER A 7 2.64 -5.88 8.25
CA SER A 7 3.03 -6.04 6.85
C SER A 7 2.18 -5.19 5.91
N GLY A 8 0.86 -5.10 6.14
CA GLY A 8 -0.02 -4.25 5.35
C GLY A 8 0.32 -2.76 5.46
N LEU A 9 0.64 -2.28 6.67
CA LEU A 9 1.06 -0.89 6.88
C LEU A 9 2.38 -0.55 6.18
N VAL A 10 3.36 -1.47 6.25
CA VAL A 10 4.64 -1.30 5.55
C VAL A 10 4.44 -1.27 4.03
N TRP A 11 3.58 -2.14 3.50
CA TRP A 11 3.22 -2.12 2.08
C TRP A 11 2.46 -0.84 1.68
N ALA A 12 1.54 -0.36 2.52
CA ALA A 12 0.82 0.90 2.29
C ALA A 12 1.79 2.07 2.17
N GLY A 13 2.71 2.21 3.12
CA GLY A 13 3.71 3.29 3.12
C GLY A 13 4.67 3.18 1.94
N LEU A 14 5.14 1.97 1.62
CA LEU A 14 6.05 1.75 0.48
C LEU A 14 5.39 2.12 -0.84
N LEU A 15 4.16 1.65 -1.07
CA LEU A 15 3.44 1.94 -2.32
C LEU A 15 3.01 3.41 -2.42
N TYR A 16 2.65 4.04 -1.30
CA TYR A 16 2.39 5.47 -1.24
C TYR A 16 3.62 6.27 -1.68
N VAL A 17 4.81 5.95 -1.18
CA VAL A 17 6.06 6.64 -1.57
C VAL A 17 6.36 6.42 -3.05
N ILE A 18 6.25 5.19 -3.55
CA ILE A 18 6.48 4.88 -4.98
C ILE A 18 5.54 5.69 -5.85
N THR A 19 4.28 5.77 -5.49
CA THR A 19 3.29 6.51 -6.28
C THR A 19 3.43 8.00 -6.13
N MET A 20 3.80 8.52 -4.95
CA MET A 20 4.16 9.93 -4.78
C MET A 20 5.33 10.35 -5.69
N VAL A 21 6.19 9.42 -6.11
CA VAL A 21 7.29 9.65 -7.08
C VAL A 21 6.85 9.37 -8.52
N MET A 22 6.05 8.33 -8.77
CA MET A 22 5.54 8.01 -10.12
C MET A 22 4.50 9.01 -10.62
N PHE A 23 3.59 9.46 -9.75
CA PHE A 23 2.50 10.38 -10.08
C PHE A 23 3.03 11.71 -10.65
N PRO A 24 4.01 12.40 -10.04
CA PRO A 24 4.55 13.63 -10.63
C PRO A 24 5.32 13.41 -11.93
N LEU A 25 5.83 12.19 -12.17
CA LEU A 25 6.46 11.83 -13.45
C LEU A 25 5.44 11.63 -14.58
N ILE A 26 4.23 11.18 -14.26
CA ILE A 26 3.17 10.91 -15.25
C ILE A 26 2.29 12.14 -15.46
N ASP A 27 1.86 12.79 -14.38
CA ASP A 27 0.74 13.72 -14.45
C ASP A 27 1.15 15.09 -15.01
N HIS A 28 2.43 15.48 -14.98
CA HIS A 28 2.97 16.81 -15.39
C HIS A 28 2.19 18.05 -14.87
N GLU A 29 1.14 17.85 -14.07
CA GLU A 29 0.29 18.85 -13.46
C GLU A 29 0.75 19.15 -12.03
N ARG A 30 0.40 20.35 -11.57
CA ARG A 30 0.82 20.89 -10.28
C ARG A 30 0.42 19.95 -9.16
N PHE A 31 1.35 19.71 -8.24
CA PHE A 31 1.11 18.98 -6.99
C PHE A 31 -0.07 19.61 -6.23
N ASP A 32 -1.25 19.03 -6.41
CA ASP A 32 -2.44 19.48 -5.72
C ASP A 32 -2.51 18.82 -4.34
N LEU A 33 -2.53 19.63 -3.29
CA LEU A 33 -2.60 19.16 -1.90
C LEU A 33 -3.84 18.28 -1.67
N ALA A 34 -4.92 18.52 -2.43
CA ALA A 34 -6.12 17.69 -2.37
C ALA A 34 -5.86 16.25 -2.85
N LYS A 35 -5.08 16.06 -3.92
CA LYS A 35 -4.72 14.71 -4.43
C LYS A 35 -3.85 13.95 -3.41
N ILE A 36 -2.94 14.65 -2.73
CA ILE A 36 -2.09 14.06 -1.68
C ILE A 36 -2.94 13.61 -0.50
N LEU A 37 -3.84 14.47 -0.03
CA LEU A 37 -4.69 14.18 1.13
C LEU A 37 -5.69 13.05 0.85
N LEU A 38 -6.24 12.97 -0.38
CA LEU A 38 -7.08 11.85 -0.83
C LEU A 38 -6.28 10.56 -1.06
N GLY A 39 -4.99 10.68 -1.39
CA GLY A 39 -4.09 9.55 -1.57
C GLY A 39 -3.84 8.77 -0.29
N ILE A 40 -3.76 9.44 0.87
CA ILE A 40 -3.50 8.80 2.17
C ILE A 40 -4.54 7.72 2.53
N PRO A 41 -5.86 8.01 2.59
CA PRO A 41 -6.87 6.99 2.89
C PRO A 41 -6.98 5.93 1.79
N LEU A 42 -6.83 6.30 0.51
CA LEU A 42 -6.83 5.35 -0.60
C LEU A 42 -5.69 4.32 -0.46
N TRP A 43 -4.47 4.80 -0.23
CA TRP A 43 -3.29 3.95 -0.07
C TRP A 43 -3.32 3.12 1.21
N ALA A 44 -3.91 3.64 2.28
CA ALA A 44 -4.13 2.88 3.51
C ALA A 44 -5.03 1.65 3.26
N VAL A 45 -6.12 1.82 2.50
CA VAL A 45 -7.03 0.72 2.13
C VAL A 45 -6.31 -0.30 1.23
N VAL A 46 -5.62 0.17 0.19
CA VAL A 46 -4.88 -0.70 -0.75
C VAL A 46 -3.80 -1.50 -0.04
N GLY A 47 -2.97 -0.86 0.79
CA GLY A 47 -1.90 -1.54 1.52
C GLY A 47 -2.41 -2.52 2.57
N LEU A 48 -3.54 -2.23 3.23
CA LEU A 48 -4.24 -3.22 4.06
C LEU A 48 -4.69 -4.42 3.23
N ILE A 49 -5.41 -4.22 2.12
CA ILE A 49 -5.87 -5.32 1.24
C ILE A 49 -4.69 -6.18 0.77
N ILE A 50 -3.60 -5.55 0.32
CA ILE A 50 -2.38 -6.26 -0.14
C ILE A 50 -1.77 -7.05 1.00
N GLY A 51 -1.65 -6.44 2.19
CA GLY A 51 -1.24 -7.18 3.37
C GLY A 51 -2.10 -8.44 3.52
N TYR A 52 -3.44 -8.32 3.38
CA TYR A 52 -4.38 -9.40 3.74
C TYR A 52 -4.17 -10.59 2.82
N LEU A 53 -4.06 -10.30 1.53
CA LEU A 53 -3.70 -11.29 0.53
C LEU A 53 -2.34 -11.93 0.83
N PHE A 54 -1.34 -11.17 1.25
CA PHE A 54 -0.01 -11.69 1.55
C PHE A 54 0.01 -12.59 2.78
N ASP A 55 -0.70 -12.27 3.86
CA ASP A 55 -0.83 -13.14 5.04
C ASP A 55 -1.53 -14.46 4.65
N LYS A 56 -2.60 -14.36 3.86
CA LYS A 56 -3.33 -15.53 3.36
C LYS A 56 -2.45 -16.42 2.46
N LYS A 57 -1.60 -15.82 1.61
CA LYS A 57 -0.63 -16.55 0.77
C LYS A 57 0.50 -17.18 1.60
N LYS A 58 1.00 -16.52 2.65
CA LYS A 58 2.01 -17.10 3.55
C LYS A 58 1.47 -18.32 4.29
N LYS A 59 0.22 -18.28 4.74
CA LYS A 59 -0.43 -19.45 5.36
C LYS A 59 -0.57 -20.63 4.40
N LYS A 60 -0.90 -20.38 3.12
CA LYS A 60 -0.92 -21.44 2.10
C LYS A 60 0.45 -22.08 1.87
N LYS A 61 1.54 -21.29 1.86
CA LYS A 61 2.90 -21.81 1.62
C LYS A 61 3.44 -22.68 2.76
N VAL A 62 2.94 -22.51 3.99
CA VAL A 62 3.36 -23.32 5.16
C VAL A 62 2.64 -24.67 5.21
N ILE A 63 1.45 -24.79 4.63
CA ILE A 63 0.63 -26.01 4.67
C ILE A 63 1.02 -27.00 3.55
N THR A 64 1.73 -26.55 2.52
CA THR A 64 2.14 -27.39 1.37
C THR A 64 3.63 -27.78 1.42
N LYS A 65 4.33 -27.54 2.53
CA LYS A 65 5.75 -27.90 2.68
C LYS A 65 5.94 -29.01 3.70
#